data_AF-A0A2E6F8V5-F1
#
_entry.id   AF-A0A2E6F8V5-F1
#
_cell.length_a   1.000
_cell.length_b   1.000
_cell.length_c   1.000
_cell.angle_alpha   90.00
_cell.angle_beta   90.00
_cell.angle_gamma   90.00
#
_symmetry.space_group_name_H-M   'P 1'
#
loop_
_entity.id
_entity.type
_entity.pdbx_description
1 polymer ?
#
loop_
_entity_poly.entity_id
_entity_poly.type
_entity_poly.pdbx_seq_one_letter_code
_entity_poly.pdbx_strand_id
1 'polypeptide(L)'
;MHIDELPTPALWADLHVLESNLATMAKLLPGNRLRPHVKAHKTTALARLQYEAGHTGFTCATAREVLGLANAGLGDDLLLANETVDADRLTAMAKSEARVTVAVDSEATVDAAAAAGIAECVVDVRVGFRCGCEVSEAGYLADHARRAGLEVRGVMGYEGHAMGVVDVDRRRELVRAAMERLLQAHEFVGGDLVTGGGTGTHAMNTWVNEIQAGSYVLMDTAYTEQVDQPFKQGLFLQSTVVSVAKKFAVCDAGLKAQGMDHGNPSWGEGEILFCSDEHTNLVPQKSLSVGDRVCLVPAHIDPTMAKHPLLHLVRNEEVVDQWEIDLRHW
;
A
#
# COMPACT_ATOMS: atom_id res chain seq x y z
N MET A 1 -6.04 -24.20 -15.32
CA MET A 1 -5.06 -23.66 -16.28
C MET A 1 -3.82 -23.49 -15.46
N HIS A 2 -2.77 -24.20 -15.84
CA HIS A 2 -1.51 -24.17 -15.12
C HIS A 2 -0.92 -22.77 -15.25
N ILE A 3 -0.22 -22.29 -14.22
CA ILE A 3 0.38 -20.96 -14.18
C ILE A 3 1.33 -20.69 -15.36
N ASP A 4 2.00 -21.73 -15.85
CA ASP A 4 2.90 -21.64 -17.00
C ASP A 4 2.18 -21.43 -18.33
N GLU A 5 0.86 -21.64 -18.39
CA GLU A 5 0.03 -21.39 -19.56
C GLU A 5 -0.42 -19.91 -19.64
N LEU A 6 -0.17 -19.10 -18.62
CA LEU A 6 -0.52 -17.68 -18.62
C LEU A 6 0.29 -16.90 -19.69
N PRO A 7 -0.37 -16.03 -20.50
CA PRO A 7 0.33 -15.11 -21.39
C PRO A 7 1.24 -14.17 -20.60
N THR A 8 2.54 -14.14 -20.91
CA THR A 8 3.51 -13.32 -20.16
C THR A 8 3.74 -11.94 -20.77
N PRO A 9 4.16 -10.96 -19.95
CA PRO A 9 4.32 -11.04 -18.48
C PRO A 9 2.98 -11.04 -17.73
N ALA A 10 2.83 -11.90 -16.71
CA ALA A 10 1.57 -12.06 -15.95
C ALA A 10 1.79 -11.95 -14.45
N LEU A 11 1.00 -11.10 -13.79
CA LEU A 11 1.03 -10.92 -12.35
C LEU A 11 0.13 -11.94 -11.65
N TRP A 12 0.65 -12.59 -10.61
CA TRP A 12 -0.11 -13.57 -9.86
C TRP A 12 0.17 -13.53 -8.36
N ALA A 13 -0.80 -13.99 -7.59
CA ALA A 13 -0.73 -14.12 -6.14
C ALA A 13 -0.94 -15.57 -5.69
N ASP A 14 -0.11 -16.05 -4.77
CA ASP A 14 -0.36 -17.31 -4.06
C ASP A 14 -1.54 -17.11 -3.10
N LEU A 15 -2.64 -17.81 -3.36
CA LEU A 15 -3.87 -17.67 -2.60
C LEU A 15 -3.73 -18.14 -1.15
N HIS A 16 -2.95 -19.19 -0.88
CA HIS A 16 -2.73 -19.64 0.50
C HIS A 16 -1.92 -18.61 1.30
N VAL A 17 -0.92 -17.98 0.66
CA VAL A 17 -0.14 -16.91 1.29
C VAL A 17 -1.01 -15.70 1.57
N LEU A 18 -1.82 -15.27 0.60
CA LEU A 18 -2.77 -14.16 0.77
C LEU A 18 -3.69 -14.43 1.98
N GLU A 19 -4.36 -15.58 2.01
CA GLU A 19 -5.27 -15.98 3.11
C GLU A 19 -4.53 -16.03 4.46
N SER A 20 -3.32 -16.59 4.49
CA SER A 20 -2.48 -16.68 5.70
C SER A 20 -2.05 -15.30 6.21
N ASN A 21 -1.64 -14.39 5.32
CA ASN A 21 -1.21 -13.04 5.68
C ASN A 21 -2.38 -12.22 6.22
N LEU A 22 -3.55 -12.30 5.58
CA LEU A 22 -4.78 -11.66 6.07
C LEU A 22 -5.15 -12.15 7.48
N ALA A 23 -5.21 -13.47 7.69
CA ALA A 23 -5.53 -14.05 8.99
C ALA A 23 -4.50 -13.66 10.07
N THR A 24 -3.22 -13.60 9.69
CA THR A 24 -2.14 -13.19 10.60
C THR A 24 -2.30 -11.74 11.03
N MET A 25 -2.53 -10.82 10.08
CA MET A 25 -2.70 -9.40 10.40
C MET A 25 -3.97 -9.15 11.21
N ALA A 26 -5.10 -9.77 10.83
CA ALA A 26 -6.36 -9.63 11.57
C ALA A 26 -6.25 -10.08 13.03
N LYS A 27 -5.43 -11.11 13.30
CA LYS A 27 -5.12 -11.55 14.67
C LYS A 27 -4.24 -10.54 15.42
N LEU A 28 -3.25 -9.95 14.75
CA LEU A 28 -2.30 -9.02 15.37
C LEU A 28 -2.92 -7.65 15.67
N LEU A 29 -3.77 -7.15 14.76
CA LEU A 29 -4.38 -5.84 14.84
C LEU A 29 -5.89 -5.93 14.52
N PRO A 30 -6.71 -6.48 15.43
CA PRO A 30 -8.12 -6.75 15.16
C PRO A 30 -8.98 -5.48 15.01
N GLY A 31 -10.01 -5.57 14.19
CA GLY A 31 -10.99 -4.49 14.02
C GLY A 31 -10.35 -3.20 13.53
N ASN A 32 -10.65 -2.09 14.20
CA ASN A 32 -10.17 -0.74 13.86
C ASN A 32 -8.71 -0.47 14.29
N ARG A 33 -8.00 -1.45 14.87
CA ARG A 33 -6.54 -1.33 15.07
C ARG A 33 -5.78 -1.31 13.74
N LEU A 34 -6.39 -1.80 12.67
CA LEU A 34 -5.89 -1.73 11.31
C LEU A 34 -6.95 -1.11 10.39
N ARG A 35 -6.53 -0.13 9.60
CA ARG A 35 -7.25 0.41 8.45
C ARG A 35 -6.45 0.10 7.19
N PRO A 36 -6.65 -1.08 6.56
CA PRO A 36 -5.79 -1.56 5.49
C PRO A 36 -5.64 -0.56 4.36
N HIS A 37 -4.43 -0.43 3.83
CA HIS A 37 -4.15 0.53 2.78
C HIS A 37 -4.26 -0.09 1.39
N VAL A 38 -5.32 0.31 0.66
CA VAL A 38 -5.66 -0.32 -0.61
C VAL A 38 -4.73 0.05 -1.76
N LYS A 39 -3.92 1.10 -1.63
CA LYS A 39 -2.95 1.50 -2.67
C LYS A 39 -1.99 0.36 -3.04
N ALA A 40 -1.75 -0.56 -2.10
CA ALA A 40 -0.82 -1.67 -2.25
C ALA A 40 -1.31 -2.69 -3.29
N HIS A 41 -2.62 -2.88 -3.42
CA HIS A 41 -3.21 -3.87 -4.33
C HIS A 41 -4.23 -3.31 -5.31
N LYS A 42 -4.93 -2.22 -4.99
CA LYS A 42 -5.87 -1.52 -5.90
C LYS A 42 -6.96 -2.44 -6.47
N THR A 43 -7.44 -3.36 -5.65
CA THR A 43 -8.40 -4.42 -6.05
C THR A 43 -9.51 -4.52 -5.02
N THR A 44 -10.75 -4.22 -5.42
CA THR A 44 -11.93 -4.29 -4.53
C THR A 44 -12.21 -5.71 -4.03
N ALA A 45 -11.96 -6.74 -4.84
CA ALA A 45 -12.12 -8.14 -4.42
C ALA A 45 -11.19 -8.51 -3.24
N LEU A 46 -9.96 -7.99 -3.24
CA LEU A 46 -9.01 -8.20 -2.13
C LEU A 46 -9.41 -7.39 -0.90
N ALA A 47 -9.86 -6.14 -1.09
CA ALA A 47 -10.41 -5.34 0.01
C ALA A 47 -11.64 -6.03 0.65
N ARG A 48 -12.45 -6.76 -0.13
CA ARG A 48 -13.58 -7.53 0.42
C ARG A 48 -13.13 -8.62 1.39
N LEU A 49 -12.02 -9.31 1.09
CA LEU A 49 -11.45 -10.28 2.02
C LEU A 49 -10.92 -9.62 3.30
N GLN A 50 -10.35 -8.41 3.21
CA GLN A 50 -9.95 -7.64 4.39
C GLN A 50 -11.16 -7.23 5.25
N TYR A 51 -12.27 -6.85 4.60
CA TYR A 51 -13.54 -6.53 5.27
C TYR A 51 -14.11 -7.76 5.98
N GLU A 52 -14.15 -8.90 5.30
CA GLU A 52 -14.61 -10.18 5.87
C GLU A 52 -13.70 -10.67 7.01
N ALA A 53 -12.42 -10.30 7.01
CA ALA A 53 -11.49 -10.54 8.12
C ALA A 53 -11.70 -9.58 9.32
N GLY A 54 -12.64 -8.63 9.23
CA GLY A 54 -13.05 -7.73 10.31
C GLY A 54 -12.50 -6.31 10.21
N HIS A 55 -11.81 -5.95 9.12
CA HIS A 55 -11.31 -4.59 8.90
C HIS A 55 -12.32 -3.79 8.07
N THR A 56 -13.19 -3.05 8.74
CA THR A 56 -14.31 -2.37 8.07
C THR A 56 -13.98 -0.99 7.52
N GLY A 57 -12.79 -0.45 7.77
CA GLY A 57 -12.34 0.83 7.20
C GLY A 57 -11.13 0.66 6.29
N PHE A 58 -10.94 1.55 5.32
CA PHE A 58 -9.83 1.50 4.37
C PHE A 58 -9.08 2.81 4.23
N THR A 59 -7.77 2.71 4.02
CA THR A 59 -6.89 3.83 3.72
C THR A 59 -6.62 3.88 2.22
N CYS A 60 -6.85 5.03 1.61
CA CYS A 60 -6.69 5.31 0.18
C CYS A 60 -5.65 6.41 -0.02
N ALA A 61 -4.89 6.33 -1.11
CA ALA A 61 -3.94 7.36 -1.55
C ALA A 61 -4.53 8.29 -2.61
N THR A 62 -5.61 7.88 -3.28
CA THR A 62 -6.25 8.65 -4.37
C THR A 62 -7.76 8.70 -4.21
N ALA A 63 -8.37 9.75 -4.77
CA ALA A 63 -9.84 9.86 -4.83
C ALA A 63 -10.47 8.72 -5.63
N ARG A 64 -9.81 8.19 -6.68
CA ARG A 64 -10.29 7.01 -7.42
C ARG A 64 -10.44 5.78 -6.54
N GLU A 65 -9.51 5.55 -5.62
CA GLU A 65 -9.60 4.46 -4.66
C GLU A 65 -10.78 4.68 -3.70
N VAL A 66 -10.91 5.87 -3.12
CA VAL A 66 -12.03 6.22 -2.23
C VAL A 66 -13.37 6.02 -2.93
N LEU A 67 -13.55 6.62 -4.10
CA LEU A 67 -14.79 6.54 -4.86
C LEU A 67 -15.08 5.12 -5.37
N GLY A 68 -14.04 4.38 -5.76
CA GLY A 68 -14.18 2.99 -6.21
C GLY A 68 -14.65 2.07 -5.08
N LEU A 69 -14.10 2.21 -3.89
CA LEU A 69 -14.55 1.49 -2.69
C LEU A 69 -15.98 1.89 -2.29
N ALA A 70 -16.29 3.19 -2.28
CA ALA A 70 -17.62 3.69 -1.99
C ALA A 70 -18.68 3.12 -2.98
N ASN A 71 -18.38 3.14 -4.28
CA ASN A 71 -19.25 2.56 -5.32
C ASN A 71 -19.41 1.05 -5.20
N ALA A 72 -18.39 0.34 -4.70
CA ALA A 72 -18.44 -1.09 -4.43
C ALA A 72 -19.19 -1.42 -3.13
N GLY A 73 -19.67 -0.41 -2.38
CA GLY A 73 -20.30 -0.57 -1.07
C GLY A 73 -19.34 -1.19 -0.06
N LEU A 74 -18.06 -0.85 -0.13
CA LEU A 74 -17.00 -1.50 0.63
C LEU A 74 -16.25 -0.49 1.49
N GLY A 75 -16.35 -0.67 2.81
CA GLY A 75 -15.76 0.22 3.81
C GLY A 75 -16.80 1.11 4.48
N ASP A 76 -16.91 1.00 5.79
CA ASP A 76 -17.77 1.84 6.63
C ASP A 76 -17.13 3.21 6.89
N ASP A 77 -15.82 3.32 6.70
CA ASP A 77 -15.01 4.51 6.98
C ASP A 77 -13.79 4.53 6.03
N LEU A 78 -13.74 5.51 5.13
CA LEU A 78 -12.69 5.66 4.12
C LEU A 78 -11.81 6.87 4.44
N LEU A 79 -10.51 6.66 4.55
CA LEU A 79 -9.52 7.73 4.74
C LEU A 79 -8.78 8.00 3.43
N LEU A 80 -8.83 9.23 2.93
CA LEU A 80 -7.85 9.71 1.95
C LEU A 80 -6.59 10.18 2.72
N ALA A 81 -5.60 9.29 2.83
CA ALA A 81 -4.31 9.55 3.47
C ALA A 81 -3.34 10.26 2.51
N ASN A 82 -3.80 11.38 1.95
CA ASN A 82 -3.06 12.25 1.04
C ASN A 82 -3.80 13.58 0.88
N GLU A 83 -3.08 14.64 0.56
CA GLU A 83 -3.65 15.97 0.37
C GLU A 83 -4.24 16.11 -1.03
N THR A 84 -5.34 16.84 -1.15
CA THR A 84 -5.87 17.26 -2.44
C THR A 84 -6.59 18.60 -2.34
N VAL A 85 -6.48 19.37 -3.40
CA VAL A 85 -7.24 20.62 -3.62
C VAL A 85 -8.11 20.52 -4.88
N ASP A 86 -8.25 19.31 -5.44
CA ASP A 86 -9.10 19.05 -6.59
C ASP A 86 -10.58 19.09 -6.15
N ALA A 87 -11.23 20.23 -6.44
CA ALA A 87 -12.59 20.49 -6.02
C ALA A 87 -13.60 19.47 -6.58
N ASP A 88 -13.39 18.96 -7.79
CA ASP A 88 -14.31 17.99 -8.41
C ASP A 88 -14.21 16.64 -7.70
N ARG A 89 -12.99 16.19 -7.40
CA ARG A 89 -12.75 14.95 -6.65
C ARG A 89 -13.26 15.04 -5.22
N LEU A 90 -13.00 16.15 -4.53
CA LEU A 90 -13.51 16.39 -3.18
C LEU A 90 -15.04 16.41 -3.16
N THR A 91 -15.66 17.10 -4.12
CA THR A 91 -17.13 17.16 -4.24
C THR A 91 -17.72 15.78 -4.52
N ALA A 92 -17.06 14.97 -5.35
CA ALA A 92 -17.49 13.60 -5.61
C ALA A 92 -17.42 12.73 -4.35
N MET A 93 -16.35 12.85 -3.56
CA MET A 93 -16.21 12.12 -2.29
C MET A 93 -17.26 12.58 -1.27
N ALA A 94 -17.49 13.89 -1.13
CA ALA A 94 -18.49 14.46 -0.24
C ALA A 94 -19.93 14.01 -0.57
N LYS A 95 -20.22 13.74 -1.84
CA LYS A 95 -21.54 13.25 -2.32
C LYS A 95 -21.67 11.73 -2.33
N SER A 96 -20.60 11.00 -2.02
CA SER A 96 -20.66 9.54 -1.96
C SER A 96 -21.46 9.07 -0.74
N GLU A 97 -22.00 7.87 -0.79
CA GLU A 97 -22.73 7.27 0.34
C GLU A 97 -21.78 6.77 1.46
N ALA A 98 -20.47 6.82 1.23
CA ALA A 98 -19.47 6.40 2.20
C ALA A 98 -19.11 7.54 3.17
N ARG A 99 -18.78 7.18 4.42
CA ARG A 99 -18.13 8.10 5.35
C ARG A 99 -16.68 8.33 4.88
N VAL A 100 -16.35 9.56 4.51
CA VAL A 100 -15.01 9.92 4.02
C VAL A 100 -14.35 10.94 4.94
N THR A 101 -13.14 10.62 5.38
CA THR A 101 -12.20 11.53 6.05
C THR A 101 -11.06 11.87 5.10
N VAL A 102 -10.68 13.15 5.02
CA VAL A 102 -9.54 13.61 4.21
C VAL A 102 -8.39 14.12 5.09
N ALA A 103 -7.16 13.89 4.66
CA ALA A 103 -5.99 14.52 5.26
C ALA A 103 -5.88 16.00 4.84
N VAL A 104 -5.56 16.86 5.81
CA VAL A 104 -5.31 18.29 5.60
C VAL A 104 -4.02 18.71 6.32
N ASP A 105 -3.22 19.55 5.67
CA ASP A 105 -1.93 20.01 6.20
C ASP A 105 -1.72 21.54 6.09
N SER A 106 -2.72 22.24 5.57
CA SER A 106 -2.64 23.67 5.24
C SER A 106 -4.02 24.30 5.11
N GLU A 107 -4.13 25.62 5.26
CA GLU A 107 -5.38 26.35 5.05
C GLU A 107 -6.00 26.04 3.67
N ALA A 108 -5.18 25.94 2.63
CA ALA A 108 -5.66 25.64 1.28
C ALA A 108 -6.35 24.27 1.18
N THR A 109 -5.80 23.24 1.83
CA THR A 109 -6.42 21.90 1.86
C THR A 109 -7.70 21.88 2.70
N VAL A 110 -7.71 22.61 3.84
CA VAL A 110 -8.91 22.80 4.67
C VAL A 110 -10.02 23.50 3.90
N ASP A 111 -9.71 24.64 3.28
CA ASP A 111 -10.67 25.47 2.57
C ASP A 111 -11.25 24.72 1.36
N ALA A 112 -10.41 23.97 0.63
CA ALA A 112 -10.87 23.13 -0.47
C ALA A 112 -11.82 22.02 0.00
N ALA A 113 -11.48 21.31 1.08
CA ALA A 113 -12.32 20.26 1.65
C ALA A 113 -13.67 20.82 2.14
N ALA A 114 -13.65 21.93 2.87
CA ALA A 114 -14.85 22.59 3.37
C ALA A 114 -15.74 23.11 2.24
N ALA A 115 -15.16 23.77 1.22
CA ALA A 115 -15.90 24.27 0.06
C ALA A 115 -16.57 23.16 -0.75
N ALA A 116 -15.96 21.97 -0.80
CA ALA A 116 -16.50 20.80 -1.48
C ALA A 116 -17.58 20.06 -0.67
N GLY A 117 -17.75 20.40 0.62
CA GLY A 117 -18.72 19.77 1.51
C GLY A 117 -18.23 18.48 2.17
N ILE A 118 -16.91 18.26 2.27
CA ILE A 118 -16.37 17.18 3.11
C ILE A 118 -16.79 17.45 4.57
N ALA A 119 -17.16 16.40 5.28
CA ALA A 119 -17.59 16.51 6.68
C ALA A 119 -16.43 16.33 7.67
N GLU A 120 -15.49 15.44 7.38
CA GLU A 120 -14.48 15.00 8.34
C GLU A 120 -13.06 15.16 7.79
N CYS A 121 -12.14 15.57 8.65
CA CYS A 121 -10.72 15.65 8.31
C CYS A 121 -9.82 15.11 9.44
N VAL A 122 -8.60 14.76 9.06
CA VAL A 122 -7.48 14.46 9.95
C VAL A 122 -6.35 15.43 9.63
N VAL A 123 -5.67 15.96 10.66
CA VAL A 123 -4.51 16.83 10.44
C VAL A 123 -3.29 15.96 10.15
N ASP A 124 -2.71 16.06 8.96
CA ASP A 124 -1.45 15.36 8.62
C ASP A 124 -0.26 16.12 9.21
N VAL A 125 0.57 15.40 9.95
CA VAL A 125 1.71 15.97 10.69
C VAL A 125 3.00 15.41 10.12
N ARG A 126 3.95 16.31 9.86
CA ARG A 126 5.28 15.96 9.38
C ARG A 126 6.08 15.24 10.46
N VAL A 127 6.04 13.92 10.42
CA VAL A 127 6.83 13.00 11.27
C VAL A 127 8.01 12.38 10.52
N GLY A 128 8.12 12.63 9.21
CA GLY A 128 9.17 12.14 8.32
C GLY A 128 9.47 13.14 7.20
N PHE A 129 9.79 12.63 6.00
CA PHE A 129 10.26 13.44 4.88
C PHE A 129 9.20 13.77 3.80
N ARG A 130 7.90 13.63 4.10
CA ARG A 130 6.80 13.83 3.13
C ARG A 130 5.96 15.09 3.45
N CYS A 131 4.66 15.04 3.16
CA CYS A 131 3.67 16.08 3.48
C CYS A 131 3.49 16.25 4.99
N GLY A 132 2.52 17.10 5.35
CA GLY A 132 2.15 17.36 6.73
C GLY A 132 2.68 18.71 7.23
N CYS A 133 1.91 19.28 8.14
CA CYS A 133 2.27 20.52 8.82
C CYS A 133 3.29 20.26 9.93
N GLU A 134 3.94 21.31 10.42
CA GLU A 134 4.74 21.21 11.63
C GLU A 134 3.86 21.08 12.87
N VAL A 135 4.43 20.50 13.94
CA VAL A 135 3.73 20.31 15.22
C VAL A 135 3.18 21.63 15.77
N SER A 136 3.91 22.73 15.59
CA SER A 136 3.49 24.07 16.01
C SER A 136 2.30 24.65 15.24
N GLU A 137 2.01 24.11 14.06
CA GLU A 137 0.92 24.57 13.18
C GLU A 137 -0.36 23.75 13.37
N ALA A 138 -0.24 22.52 13.89
CA ALA A 138 -1.32 21.54 13.93
C ALA A 138 -2.57 22.04 14.67
N GLY A 139 -2.40 22.65 15.86
CA GLY A 139 -3.53 23.21 16.62
C GLY A 139 -4.25 24.35 15.89
N TYR A 140 -3.49 25.23 15.24
CA TYR A 140 -4.06 26.32 14.44
C TYR A 140 -4.88 25.79 13.25
N LEU A 141 -4.34 24.81 12.52
CA LEU A 141 -5.03 24.19 11.39
C LEU A 141 -6.29 23.43 11.83
N ALA A 142 -6.24 22.72 12.95
CA ALA A 142 -7.41 22.07 13.52
C ALA A 142 -8.52 23.08 13.85
N ASP A 143 -8.16 24.20 14.47
CA ASP A 143 -9.14 25.25 14.78
C ASP A 143 -9.68 25.93 13.52
N HIS A 144 -8.85 26.09 12.48
CA HIS A 144 -9.28 26.58 11.17
C HIS A 144 -10.30 25.63 10.54
N ALA A 145 -10.02 24.33 10.51
CA ALA A 145 -10.92 23.31 9.99
C ALA A 145 -12.27 23.29 10.74
N ARG A 146 -12.25 23.37 12.08
CA ARG A 146 -13.48 23.46 12.89
C ARG A 146 -14.31 24.70 12.56
N ARG A 147 -13.67 25.87 12.41
CA ARG A 147 -14.36 27.11 12.02
C ARG A 147 -14.95 27.03 10.61
N ALA A 148 -14.30 26.29 9.71
CA ALA A 148 -14.78 26.01 8.37
C ALA A 148 -15.92 24.96 8.33
N GLY A 149 -16.26 24.35 9.47
CA GLY A 149 -17.38 23.41 9.59
C GLY A 149 -17.00 21.93 9.47
N LEU A 150 -15.70 21.61 9.45
CA LEU A 150 -15.20 20.23 9.42
C LEU A 150 -15.14 19.64 10.84
N GLU A 151 -15.45 18.36 10.96
CA GLU A 151 -15.12 17.55 12.13
C GLU A 151 -13.65 17.11 12.06
N VAL A 152 -12.83 17.62 12.98
CA VAL A 152 -11.43 17.21 13.12
C VAL A 152 -11.38 15.93 13.97
N ARG A 153 -11.10 14.80 13.32
CA ARG A 153 -11.08 13.47 13.96
C ARG A 153 -9.80 13.20 14.75
N GLY A 154 -8.71 13.90 14.43
CA GLY A 154 -7.44 13.79 15.13
C GLY A 154 -6.24 14.04 14.23
N VAL A 155 -5.18 13.25 14.40
CA VAL A 155 -3.91 13.40 13.65
C VAL A 155 -3.53 12.16 12.86
N MET A 156 -2.88 12.39 11.73
CA MET A 156 -2.22 11.38 10.91
C MET A 156 -0.72 11.70 10.85
N GLY A 157 0.11 10.67 10.82
CA GLY A 157 1.53 10.84 10.59
C GLY A 157 2.18 9.56 10.08
N TYR A 158 2.74 9.60 8.88
CA TYR A 158 3.36 8.44 8.24
C TYR A 158 4.89 8.47 8.32
N GLU A 159 5.47 7.56 9.10
CA GLU A 159 6.91 7.38 9.30
C GLU A 159 7.58 6.56 8.18
N GLY A 160 7.29 6.90 6.92
CA GLY A 160 7.74 6.16 5.73
C GLY A 160 9.25 5.87 5.65
N HIS A 161 10.07 6.72 6.27
CA HIS A 161 11.52 6.57 6.32
C HIS A 161 12.02 5.44 7.23
N ALA A 162 11.15 4.89 8.08
CA ALA A 162 11.45 3.73 8.91
C ALA A 162 11.01 2.40 8.26
N MET A 163 10.15 2.43 7.23
CA MET A 163 9.44 1.25 6.72
C MET A 163 10.36 0.15 6.21
N GLY A 164 11.45 0.52 5.51
CA GLY A 164 12.42 -0.42 4.93
C GLY A 164 13.66 -0.68 5.80
N VAL A 165 13.72 -0.17 7.04
CA VAL A 165 14.92 -0.31 7.88
C VAL A 165 15.01 -1.72 8.45
N VAL A 166 16.03 -2.48 8.04
CA VAL A 166 16.26 -3.88 8.46
C VAL A 166 16.69 -3.98 9.92
N ASP A 167 17.55 -3.07 10.38
CA ASP A 167 18.00 -3.06 11.78
C ASP A 167 16.83 -2.69 12.71
N VAL A 168 16.41 -3.65 13.53
CA VAL A 168 15.20 -3.54 14.37
C VAL A 168 15.32 -2.42 15.39
N ASP A 169 16.50 -2.24 15.99
CA ASP A 169 16.70 -1.21 17.02
C ASP A 169 16.70 0.18 16.40
N ARG A 170 17.36 0.33 15.25
CA ARG A 170 17.34 1.58 14.48
C ARG A 170 15.93 1.92 14.00
N ARG A 171 15.18 0.94 13.50
CA ARG A 171 13.78 1.14 13.09
C ARG A 171 12.93 1.58 14.29
N ARG A 172 13.10 0.96 15.46
CA ARG A 172 12.39 1.33 16.69
C ARG A 172 12.71 2.76 17.13
N GLU A 173 13.97 3.18 17.04
CA GLU A 173 14.36 4.58 17.33
C GLU A 173 13.68 5.58 16.40
N LEU A 174 13.65 5.29 15.11
CA LEU A 174 13.01 6.16 14.10
C LEU A 174 11.50 6.26 14.33
N VAL A 175 10.83 5.12 14.56
CA VAL A 175 9.40 5.09 14.88
C VAL A 175 9.12 5.90 16.15
N ARG A 176 9.90 5.69 17.23
CA ARG A 176 9.74 6.46 18.47
C ARG A 176 9.84 7.96 18.23
N ALA A 177 10.90 8.42 17.53
CA ALA A 177 11.10 9.84 17.27
C ALA A 177 9.97 10.45 16.41
N ALA A 178 9.47 9.70 15.43
CA ALA A 178 8.34 10.11 14.60
C ALA A 178 7.04 10.21 15.42
N MET A 179 6.75 9.20 16.24
CA MET A 179 5.51 9.13 17.01
C MET A 179 5.47 10.11 18.19
N GLU A 180 6.62 10.43 18.80
CA GLU A 180 6.71 11.51 19.80
C GLU A 180 6.25 12.86 19.21
N ARG A 181 6.63 13.17 17.96
CA ARG A 181 6.15 14.36 17.25
C ARG A 181 4.65 14.30 16.99
N LEU A 182 4.14 13.14 16.54
CA LEU A 182 2.72 12.97 16.25
C LEU A 182 1.85 13.18 17.50
N LEU A 183 2.25 12.57 18.63
CA LEU A 183 1.53 12.71 19.89
C LEU A 183 1.60 14.13 20.44
N GLN A 184 2.73 14.82 20.28
CA GLN A 184 2.82 16.24 20.63
C GLN A 184 1.83 17.09 19.80
N ALA A 185 1.69 16.82 18.51
CA ALA A 185 0.68 17.50 17.68
C ALA A 185 -0.75 17.13 18.11
N HIS A 186 -0.99 15.87 18.47
CA HIS A 186 -2.28 15.40 18.97
C HIS A 186 -2.73 16.14 20.25
N GLU A 187 -1.83 16.51 21.14
CA GLU A 187 -2.15 17.33 22.32
C GLU A 187 -2.77 18.69 21.96
N PHE A 188 -2.39 19.28 20.83
CA PHE A 188 -2.95 20.54 20.33
C PHE A 188 -4.22 20.34 19.49
N VAL A 189 -4.29 19.22 18.76
CA VAL A 189 -5.39 18.94 17.83
C VAL A 189 -6.60 18.33 18.55
N GLY A 190 -6.39 17.41 19.49
CA GLY A 190 -7.45 16.59 20.09
C GLY A 190 -8.03 15.55 19.12
N GLY A 191 -9.23 15.04 19.43
CA GLY A 191 -9.90 14.01 18.62
C GLY A 191 -9.50 12.58 18.99
N ASP A 192 -10.27 11.61 18.49
CA ASP A 192 -10.12 10.20 18.86
C ASP A 192 -9.14 9.44 17.97
N LEU A 193 -8.71 9.99 16.83
CA LEU A 193 -7.87 9.30 15.85
C LEU A 193 -6.41 9.72 15.95
N VAL A 194 -5.52 8.74 16.12
CA VAL A 194 -4.07 8.88 15.95
C VAL A 194 -3.67 7.75 15.01
N THR A 195 -3.51 8.06 13.73
CA THR A 195 -3.37 7.05 12.66
C THR A 195 -2.05 7.19 11.90
N GLY A 196 -1.46 6.06 11.51
CA GLY A 196 -0.18 6.06 10.82
C GLY A 196 0.38 4.64 10.64
N GLY A 197 1.70 4.52 10.60
CA GLY A 197 2.35 3.22 10.47
C GLY A 197 2.12 2.51 9.13
N GLY A 198 2.80 1.39 8.98
CA GLY A 198 2.73 0.58 7.76
C GLY A 198 3.26 -0.82 8.01
N THR A 199 3.37 -1.61 6.94
CA THR A 199 3.82 -3.02 7.02
C THR A 199 5.14 -3.16 7.78
N GLY A 200 6.10 -2.27 7.57
CA GLY A 200 7.41 -2.35 8.22
C GLY A 200 7.41 -2.04 9.73
N THR A 201 6.41 -1.30 10.21
CA THR A 201 6.39 -0.76 11.59
C THR A 201 5.21 -1.25 12.42
N HIS A 202 4.27 -1.98 11.82
CA HIS A 202 2.97 -2.35 12.43
C HIS A 202 3.08 -2.97 13.83
N ALA A 203 4.07 -3.82 14.06
CA ALA A 203 4.25 -4.54 15.33
C ALA A 203 4.86 -3.66 16.43
N MET A 204 5.68 -2.66 16.06
CA MET A 204 6.38 -1.81 17.03
C MET A 204 5.71 -0.46 17.25
N ASN A 205 4.90 0.01 16.30
CA ASN A 205 4.18 1.26 16.43
C ASN A 205 2.96 1.09 17.35
N THR A 206 3.21 1.23 18.65
CA THR A 206 2.20 1.13 19.72
C THR A 206 1.62 2.47 20.14
N TRP A 207 2.13 3.57 19.58
CA TRP A 207 1.72 4.94 19.90
C TRP A 207 0.44 5.36 19.18
N VAL A 208 0.21 4.82 17.97
CA VAL A 208 -1.01 5.08 17.19
C VAL A 208 -2.15 4.15 17.61
N ASN A 209 -3.37 4.66 17.53
CA ASN A 209 -4.55 3.85 17.79
C ASN A 209 -5.04 3.06 16.57
N GLU A 210 -4.58 3.42 15.37
CA GLU A 210 -4.91 2.80 14.09
C GLU A 210 -3.65 2.69 13.19
N ILE A 211 -3.41 1.52 12.60
CA ILE A 211 -2.30 1.25 11.67
C ILE A 211 -2.80 1.20 10.21
N GLN A 212 -2.04 1.78 9.28
CA GLN A 212 -2.36 1.87 7.84
C GLN A 212 -1.55 0.89 6.96
N ALA A 213 -1.27 -0.33 7.44
CA ALA A 213 -0.49 -1.30 6.67
C ALA A 213 -1.24 -1.83 5.43
N GLY A 214 -0.53 -2.02 4.32
CA GLY A 214 -1.09 -2.49 3.05
C GLY A 214 -0.29 -3.64 2.43
N SER A 215 1.01 -3.44 2.21
CA SER A 215 1.90 -4.40 1.54
C SER A 215 1.98 -5.77 2.22
N TYR A 216 1.62 -5.89 3.50
CA TYR A 216 1.61 -7.14 4.27
C TYR A 216 0.83 -8.27 3.59
N VAL A 217 -0.17 -7.92 2.77
CA VAL A 217 -1.08 -8.90 2.15
C VAL A 217 -0.33 -9.83 1.20
N LEU A 218 0.67 -9.34 0.46
CA LEU A 218 1.42 -10.14 -0.52
C LEU A 218 2.94 -9.98 -0.45
N MET A 219 3.45 -9.01 0.32
CA MET A 219 4.87 -8.73 0.52
C MET A 219 5.65 -8.46 -0.78
N ASP A 220 6.90 -8.03 -0.62
CA ASP A 220 7.87 -7.82 -1.69
C ASP A 220 9.28 -8.01 -1.13
N THR A 221 10.29 -8.00 -2.01
CA THR A 221 11.66 -8.28 -1.56
C THR A 221 12.15 -7.26 -0.53
N ALA A 222 11.74 -5.99 -0.65
CA ALA A 222 12.13 -4.93 0.28
C ALA A 222 11.67 -5.21 1.72
N TYR A 223 10.47 -5.79 1.90
CA TYR A 223 10.02 -6.22 3.23
C TYR A 223 10.58 -7.58 3.67
N THR A 224 10.87 -8.50 2.75
CA THR A 224 11.39 -9.83 3.15
C THR A 224 12.80 -9.81 3.72
N GLU A 225 13.57 -8.74 3.51
CA GLU A 225 14.85 -8.52 4.20
C GLU A 225 14.66 -8.35 5.73
N GLN A 226 13.46 -7.97 6.17
CA GLN A 226 13.10 -7.83 7.57
C GLN A 226 12.65 -9.19 8.13
N VAL A 227 13.57 -9.86 8.82
CA VAL A 227 13.35 -11.21 9.38
C VAL A 227 12.36 -11.24 10.56
N ASP A 228 11.92 -10.09 11.06
CA ASP A 228 10.94 -9.99 12.15
C ASP A 228 9.48 -9.87 11.69
N GLN A 229 9.24 -9.81 10.37
CA GLN A 229 7.90 -9.76 9.80
C GLN A 229 7.25 -11.15 9.79
N PRO A 230 5.98 -11.31 10.22
CA PRO A 230 5.32 -12.61 10.27
C PRO A 230 4.69 -13.03 8.93
N PHE A 231 4.82 -12.21 7.88
CA PHE A 231 4.16 -12.39 6.59
C PHE A 231 5.05 -13.11 5.58
N LYS A 232 4.44 -13.72 4.57
CA LYS A 232 5.14 -14.46 3.52
C LYS A 232 5.01 -13.78 2.17
N GLN A 233 6.01 -13.99 1.31
CA GLN A 233 5.99 -13.57 -0.09
C GLN A 233 4.86 -14.28 -0.84
N GLY A 234 3.96 -13.48 -1.41
CA GLY A 234 2.77 -13.95 -2.12
C GLY A 234 2.57 -13.33 -3.49
N LEU A 235 3.19 -12.18 -3.80
CA LEU A 235 3.14 -11.59 -5.15
C LEU A 235 4.30 -12.06 -6.01
N PHE A 236 4.00 -12.43 -7.25
CA PHE A 236 4.97 -12.91 -8.21
C PHE A 236 4.65 -12.42 -9.63
N LEU A 237 5.67 -12.37 -10.48
CA LEU A 237 5.56 -12.00 -11.88
C LEU A 237 6.08 -13.14 -12.76
N GLN A 238 5.17 -13.79 -13.47
CA GLN A 238 5.51 -14.82 -14.44
C GLN A 238 6.05 -14.18 -15.71
N SER A 239 7.12 -14.74 -16.26
CA SER A 239 7.81 -14.28 -17.47
C SER A 239 8.32 -15.45 -18.30
N THR A 240 8.60 -15.21 -19.58
CA THR A 240 9.16 -16.19 -20.52
C THR A 240 10.56 -15.78 -20.94
N VAL A 241 11.50 -16.72 -20.99
CA VAL A 241 12.81 -16.52 -21.58
C VAL A 241 12.67 -16.34 -23.09
N VAL A 242 13.00 -15.15 -23.59
CA VAL A 242 12.91 -14.79 -25.02
C VAL A 242 14.25 -14.84 -25.74
N SER A 243 15.37 -14.84 -25.01
CA SER A 243 16.72 -14.94 -25.59
C SER A 243 17.70 -15.57 -24.61
N VAL A 244 18.60 -16.43 -25.11
CA VAL A 244 19.66 -17.07 -24.34
C VAL A 244 21.01 -16.77 -24.97
N ALA A 245 21.96 -16.30 -24.17
CA ALA A 245 23.35 -16.12 -24.53
C ALA A 245 24.25 -17.01 -23.65
N LYS A 246 25.55 -17.06 -23.97
CA LYS A 246 26.52 -17.95 -23.27
C LYS A 246 26.55 -17.78 -21.74
N LYS A 247 26.26 -16.58 -21.23
CA LYS A 247 26.40 -16.23 -19.80
C LYS A 247 25.16 -15.64 -19.15
N PHE A 248 24.10 -15.36 -19.92
CA PHE A 248 22.88 -14.74 -19.42
C PHE A 248 21.71 -15.13 -20.30
N ALA A 249 20.50 -15.02 -19.76
CA ALA A 249 19.27 -15.04 -20.54
C ALA A 249 18.52 -13.73 -20.36
N VAL A 250 17.49 -13.54 -21.19
CA VAL A 250 16.63 -12.37 -21.19
C VAL A 250 15.19 -12.87 -21.15
N CYS A 251 14.39 -12.36 -20.22
CA CYS A 251 12.96 -12.67 -20.15
C CYS A 251 12.09 -11.42 -20.44
N ASP A 252 10.84 -11.64 -20.81
CA ASP A 252 9.85 -10.66 -21.30
C ASP A 252 9.15 -9.81 -20.22
N ALA A 253 9.76 -9.65 -19.06
CA ALA A 253 9.26 -8.81 -17.98
C ALA A 253 10.25 -7.69 -17.67
N GLY A 254 9.89 -6.44 -17.94
CA GLY A 254 10.73 -5.27 -17.67
C GLY A 254 10.08 -4.25 -16.73
N LEU A 255 10.57 -3.01 -16.79
CA LEU A 255 10.06 -1.86 -16.03
C LEU A 255 8.58 -1.57 -16.28
N LYS A 256 8.02 -2.01 -17.41
CA LYS A 256 6.57 -1.88 -17.70
C LYS A 256 5.72 -2.96 -17.03
N ALA A 257 6.34 -4.03 -16.53
CA ALA A 257 5.66 -5.10 -15.80
C ALA A 257 5.90 -5.06 -14.28
N GLN A 258 6.90 -4.31 -13.79
CA GLN A 258 7.19 -4.21 -12.35
C GLN A 258 7.82 -2.87 -11.95
N GLY A 259 7.66 -2.50 -10.68
CA GLY A 259 8.36 -1.37 -10.07
C GLY A 259 9.79 -1.74 -9.65
N MET A 260 10.69 -0.75 -9.66
CA MET A 260 12.11 -0.90 -9.32
C MET A 260 12.65 0.24 -8.44
N ASP A 261 11.77 1.03 -7.84
CA ASP A 261 12.14 2.10 -6.91
C ASP A 261 12.79 1.57 -5.62
N HIS A 262 12.62 0.29 -5.31
CA HIS A 262 13.35 -0.44 -4.26
C HIS A 262 14.44 -1.39 -4.79
N GLY A 263 14.86 -1.24 -6.06
CA GLY A 263 15.92 -2.07 -6.67
C GLY A 263 15.39 -3.14 -7.63
N ASN A 264 16.27 -4.08 -8.00
CA ASN A 264 15.93 -5.18 -8.90
C ASN A 264 14.93 -6.14 -8.25
N PRO A 265 14.05 -6.80 -9.03
CA PRO A 265 13.35 -7.98 -8.53
C PRO A 265 14.36 -9.07 -8.16
N SER A 266 13.89 -10.09 -7.44
CA SER A 266 14.69 -11.29 -7.18
C SER A 266 14.15 -12.50 -7.95
N TRP A 267 14.98 -13.54 -8.04
CA TRP A 267 14.62 -14.80 -8.66
C TRP A 267 15.40 -15.93 -7.97
N GLY A 268 14.70 -17.00 -7.58
CA GLY A 268 15.29 -18.07 -6.75
C GLY A 268 16.33 -18.94 -7.45
N GLU A 269 16.42 -18.90 -8.78
CA GLU A 269 17.29 -19.80 -9.56
C GLU A 269 18.43 -19.08 -10.29
N GLY A 270 18.76 -17.86 -9.87
CA GLY A 270 19.83 -17.08 -10.47
C GLY A 270 19.97 -15.66 -9.94
N GLU A 271 20.76 -14.86 -10.64
CA GLU A 271 20.97 -13.45 -10.32
C GLU A 271 20.25 -12.57 -11.35
N ILE A 272 19.67 -11.46 -10.88
CA ILE A 272 19.12 -10.41 -11.74
C ILE A 272 20.17 -9.32 -11.94
N LEU A 273 20.58 -9.11 -13.19
CA LEU A 273 21.56 -8.08 -13.53
C LEU A 273 20.92 -6.69 -13.56
N PHE A 274 19.89 -6.52 -14.41
CA PHE A 274 19.14 -5.28 -14.56
C PHE A 274 17.83 -5.54 -15.31
N CYS A 275 16.92 -4.57 -15.24
CA CYS A 275 15.73 -4.54 -16.08
C CYS A 275 15.76 -3.32 -17.01
N SER A 276 15.31 -3.53 -18.23
CA SER A 276 14.97 -2.50 -19.23
C SER A 276 13.45 -2.40 -19.34
N ASP A 277 12.94 -1.57 -20.26
CA ASP A 277 11.50 -1.37 -20.49
C ASP A 277 10.67 -2.66 -20.50
N GLU A 278 11.04 -3.61 -21.35
CA GLU A 278 10.29 -4.85 -21.61
C GLU A 278 11.05 -6.12 -21.20
N HIS A 279 12.28 -5.99 -20.70
CA HIS A 279 13.13 -7.15 -20.45
C HIS A 279 13.86 -7.13 -19.13
N THR A 280 14.06 -8.32 -18.54
CA THR A 280 14.97 -8.55 -17.42
C THR A 280 16.12 -9.46 -17.85
N ASN A 281 17.34 -9.05 -17.55
CA ASN A 281 18.55 -9.82 -17.81
C ASN A 281 18.93 -10.63 -16.56
N LEU A 282 19.07 -11.95 -16.74
CA LEU A 282 19.32 -12.88 -15.65
C LEU A 282 20.53 -13.78 -15.93
N VAL A 283 21.26 -14.14 -14.87
CA VAL A 283 22.34 -15.14 -14.89
C VAL A 283 21.82 -16.39 -14.18
N PRO A 284 21.46 -17.45 -14.92
CA PRO A 284 20.81 -18.61 -14.32
C PRO A 284 21.84 -19.57 -13.70
N GLN A 285 21.48 -20.21 -12.58
CA GLN A 285 22.29 -21.25 -11.95
C GLN A 285 22.34 -22.54 -12.79
N LYS A 286 21.31 -22.75 -13.63
CA LYS A 286 21.17 -23.87 -14.56
C LYS A 286 20.96 -23.33 -15.98
N SER A 287 21.25 -24.14 -16.99
CA SER A 287 20.98 -23.74 -18.38
C SER A 287 19.49 -23.57 -18.63
N LEU A 288 19.12 -22.45 -19.27
CA LEU A 288 17.77 -22.17 -19.74
C LEU A 288 17.69 -22.25 -21.27
N SER A 289 16.49 -22.51 -21.78
CA SER A 289 16.12 -22.48 -23.18
C SER A 289 15.14 -21.33 -23.45
N VAL A 290 15.10 -20.86 -24.70
CA VAL A 290 14.03 -19.94 -25.13
C VAL A 290 12.69 -20.66 -24.99
N GLY A 291 11.73 -19.99 -24.35
CA GLY A 291 10.42 -20.55 -23.99
C GLY A 291 10.32 -21.02 -22.54
N ASP A 292 11.44 -21.18 -21.82
CA ASP A 292 11.40 -21.53 -20.39
C ASP A 292 10.70 -20.44 -19.58
N ARG A 293 10.05 -20.87 -18.50
CA ARG A 293 9.26 -20.03 -17.61
C ARG A 293 10.10 -19.58 -16.42
N VAL A 294 9.99 -18.30 -16.10
CA VAL A 294 10.73 -17.65 -15.00
C VAL A 294 9.72 -16.92 -14.11
N CYS A 295 9.76 -17.20 -12.83
CA CYS A 295 8.94 -16.54 -11.82
C CYS A 295 9.79 -15.52 -11.06
N LEU A 296 9.57 -14.23 -11.33
CA LEU A 296 10.24 -13.13 -10.64
C LEU A 296 9.48 -12.74 -9.37
N VAL A 297 10.20 -12.27 -8.35
CA VAL A 297 9.65 -11.69 -7.13
C VAL A 297 9.86 -10.17 -7.17
N PRO A 298 8.79 -9.37 -7.28
CA PRO A 298 8.90 -7.91 -7.37
C PRO A 298 9.54 -7.29 -6.12
N ALA A 299 10.28 -6.19 -6.33
CA ALA A 299 10.91 -5.45 -5.23
C ALA A 299 9.96 -4.51 -4.48
N HIS A 300 8.83 -4.17 -5.10
CA HIS A 300 7.83 -3.30 -4.52
C HIS A 300 6.44 -3.65 -5.07
N ILE A 301 5.50 -4.01 -4.18
CA ILE A 301 4.16 -4.45 -4.54
C ILE A 301 3.33 -3.34 -5.21
N ASP A 302 3.25 -2.15 -4.61
CA ASP A 302 2.35 -1.05 -5.02
C ASP A 302 2.54 -0.62 -6.49
N PRO A 303 3.74 -0.24 -6.95
CA PRO A 303 3.97 0.16 -8.34
C PRO A 303 3.90 -1.02 -9.32
N THR A 304 4.11 -2.25 -8.84
CA THR A 304 3.99 -3.45 -9.66
C THR A 304 2.51 -3.74 -9.94
N MET A 305 1.67 -3.79 -8.91
CA MET A 305 0.22 -3.97 -9.04
C MET A 305 -0.39 -2.94 -10.00
N ALA A 306 0.01 -1.67 -9.90
CA ALA A 306 -0.52 -0.60 -10.75
C ALA A 306 -0.26 -0.77 -12.27
N LYS A 307 0.70 -1.62 -12.66
CA LYS A 307 1.06 -1.87 -14.07
C LYS A 307 0.19 -2.93 -14.73
N HIS A 308 -0.54 -3.73 -13.94
CA HIS A 308 -1.33 -4.84 -14.44
C HIS A 308 -2.83 -4.53 -14.41
N PRO A 309 -3.61 -5.05 -15.38
CA PRO A 309 -5.06 -4.96 -15.32
C PRO A 309 -5.68 -6.08 -14.46
N LEU A 310 -4.99 -7.21 -14.32
CA LEU A 310 -5.48 -8.42 -13.65
C LEU A 310 -4.43 -8.93 -12.66
N LEU A 311 -4.92 -9.48 -11.56
CA LEU A 311 -4.18 -10.32 -10.63
C LEU A 311 -4.71 -11.74 -10.76
N HIS A 312 -3.88 -12.68 -11.20
CA HIS A 312 -4.24 -14.10 -11.22
C HIS A 312 -4.08 -14.71 -9.84
N LEU A 313 -5.09 -15.42 -9.33
CA LEU A 313 -4.98 -16.16 -8.08
C LEU A 313 -4.59 -17.59 -8.36
N VAL A 314 -3.52 -18.04 -7.70
CA VAL A 314 -2.92 -19.35 -7.93
C VAL A 314 -2.94 -20.19 -6.67
N ARG A 315 -3.32 -21.46 -6.82
CA ARG A 315 -3.31 -22.47 -5.77
C ARG A 315 -2.74 -23.77 -6.34
N ASN A 316 -1.64 -24.27 -5.76
CA ASN A 316 -0.96 -25.47 -6.24
C ASN A 316 -0.64 -25.39 -7.74
N GLU A 317 -0.03 -24.28 -8.17
CA GLU A 317 0.38 -24.00 -9.57
C GLU A 317 -0.80 -23.87 -10.58
N GLU A 318 -2.05 -23.98 -10.12
CA GLU A 318 -3.23 -23.78 -10.94
C GLU A 318 -3.86 -22.40 -10.70
N VAL A 319 -4.20 -21.71 -11.78
CA VAL A 319 -5.00 -20.49 -11.74
C VAL A 319 -6.44 -20.86 -11.36
N VAL A 320 -6.88 -20.39 -10.19
CA VAL A 320 -8.21 -20.70 -9.63
C VAL A 320 -9.19 -19.54 -9.78
N ASP A 321 -8.70 -18.31 -9.91
CA ASP A 321 -9.51 -17.11 -10.11
C ASP A 321 -8.67 -15.99 -10.75
N GLN A 322 -9.31 -14.91 -11.16
CA GLN A 322 -8.66 -13.68 -11.62
C GLN A 322 -9.45 -12.46 -11.13
N TRP A 323 -8.73 -11.48 -10.59
CA TRP A 323 -9.33 -10.24 -10.11
C TRP A 323 -8.86 -9.05 -10.92
N GLU A 324 -9.79 -8.16 -11.25
CA GLU A 324 -9.44 -6.87 -11.82
C GLU A 324 -8.73 -6.01 -10.78
N ILE A 325 -7.66 -5.34 -11.21
CA ILE A 325 -7.02 -4.26 -10.45
C ILE A 325 -7.80 -2.98 -10.76
N ASP A 326 -9.04 -2.93 -10.28
CA ASP A 326 -10.11 -2.01 -10.69
C ASP A 326 -10.00 -0.59 -10.10
N LEU A 327 -9.14 -0.43 -9.09
CA LEU A 327 -8.79 0.86 -8.47
C LEU A 327 -7.45 1.42 -8.97
N ARG A 328 -6.88 0.85 -10.04
CA ARG A 328 -5.69 1.42 -10.69
C ARG A 328 -6.00 2.79 -11.31
N HIS A 329 -4.95 3.58 -11.49
CA HIS A 329 -4.99 4.99 -11.96
C HIS A 329 -5.56 5.98 -10.91
N TRP A 330 -6.05 7.13 -11.38
CA TRP A 330 -6.22 8.36 -10.59
C TRP A 330 -7.63 8.86 -10.49
#